data_AF-A0A2D4K363-F1
#
_entry.id   AF-A0A2D4K363-F1
#
_cell.length_a   1.000
_cell.length_b   1.000
_cell.length_c   1.000
_cell.angle_alpha   90.00
_cell.angle_beta   90.00
_cell.angle_gamma   90.00
#
_symmetry.space_group_name_H-M   'P 1'
#
loop_
_entity.id
_entity.type
_entity.pdbx_description
1 polymer ?
#
loop_
_entity_poly.entity_id
_entity_poly.type
_entity_poly.pdbx_seq_one_letter_code
_entity_poly.pdbx_strand_id
1 'polypeptide(L)'
;HSYAVHQLYSAVGQGISQQPLVQVATWCLGEYGQFLLDGNCDEVEPQQVDAEDVLSLLERILQSHLSLPSTRAYALTALMKLGTRLQDADINRIRSLVSIYCSCHDVELQQRAVEYNTLFRKYDHLRASILEKMPVVEKIG
;
A
#
# COMPACT_ATOMS: atom_id res chain seq x y z
N HIS A 1 -10.75 -12.03 6.17
CA HIS A 1 -9.90 -10.96 5.60
C HIS A 1 -9.76 -9.77 6.54
N SER A 2 -10.86 -9.18 7.03
CA SER A 2 -10.83 -8.04 7.98
C SER A 2 -9.89 -8.26 9.18
N TYR A 3 -10.11 -9.31 9.98
CA TYR A 3 -9.25 -9.66 11.14
C TYR A 3 -7.74 -9.69 10.80
N ALA A 4 -7.37 -10.37 9.72
CA ALA A 4 -5.97 -10.51 9.31
C ALA A 4 -5.33 -9.15 8.94
N VAL A 5 -6.08 -8.26 8.28
CA VAL A 5 -5.58 -6.92 7.90
C VAL A 5 -5.37 -6.06 9.14
N HIS A 6 -6.30 -6.07 10.10
CA HIS A 6 -6.14 -5.36 11.38
C HIS A 6 -4.92 -5.86 12.16
N GLN A 7 -4.72 -7.18 12.24
CA GLN A 7 -3.57 -7.77 12.93
C GLN A 7 -2.25 -7.42 12.23
N LEU A 8 -2.19 -7.49 10.90
CA LEU A 8 -1.01 -7.12 10.13
C LEU A 8 -0.69 -5.62 10.25
N TYR A 9 -1.71 -4.77 10.22
CA TYR A 9 -1.58 -3.32 10.46
C TYR A 9 -0.98 -3.05 11.85
N SER A 10 -1.55 -3.66 12.90
CA SER A 10 -1.06 -3.51 14.28
C SER A 10 0.38 -4.02 14.44
N ALA A 11 0.69 -5.20 13.90
CA ALA A 11 2.02 -5.80 13.98
C ALA A 11 3.11 -4.92 13.33
N VAL A 12 2.83 -4.37 12.14
CA VAL A 12 3.76 -3.44 11.47
C VAL A 12 3.80 -2.08 12.16
N GLY A 13 2.70 -1.65 12.80
CA GLY A 13 2.64 -0.48 13.66
C GLY A 13 3.70 -0.52 14.78
N GLN A 14 3.83 -1.68 15.44
CA GLN A 14 4.77 -1.93 16.53
C GLN A 14 6.24 -1.96 16.08
N GLY A 15 6.52 -2.36 14.84
CA GLY A 15 7.89 -2.36 14.31
C GLY A 15 8.01 -2.86 12.86
N ILE A 16 9.01 -2.35 12.15
CA ILE A 16 9.25 -2.64 10.73
C ILE A 16 10.58 -3.37 10.46
N SER A 17 11.20 -3.94 11.49
CA SER A 17 12.49 -4.63 11.37
C SER A 17 12.37 -5.96 10.60
N GLN A 18 11.26 -6.67 10.75
CA GLN A 18 11.02 -7.97 10.12
C GLN A 18 10.52 -7.82 8.68
N GLN A 19 11.45 -7.78 7.72
CA GLN A 19 11.14 -7.51 6.31
C GLN A 19 10.06 -8.41 5.69
N PRO A 20 10.05 -9.75 5.89
CA PRO A 20 9.00 -10.59 5.33
C PRO A 20 7.60 -10.26 5.87
N LEU A 21 7.50 -9.96 7.18
CA LEU A 21 6.24 -9.54 7.79
C LEU A 21 5.75 -8.23 7.17
N VAL A 22 6.65 -7.25 7.04
CA VAL A 22 6.31 -5.95 6.43
C VAL A 22 5.86 -6.12 4.98
N GLN A 23 6.50 -7.00 4.19
CA GLN A 23 6.11 -7.27 2.81
C GLN A 23 4.69 -7.85 2.71
N VAL A 24 4.40 -8.90 3.50
CA VAL A 24 3.08 -9.53 3.53
C VAL A 24 2.01 -8.54 3.98
N ALA A 25 2.27 -7.82 5.08
CA ALA A 25 1.35 -6.81 5.60
C ALA A 25 1.08 -5.70 4.57
N THR A 26 2.13 -5.18 3.93
CA THR A 26 2.02 -4.11 2.94
C THR A 26 1.22 -4.53 1.72
N TRP A 27 1.45 -5.76 1.23
CA TRP A 27 0.64 -6.31 0.15
C TRP A 27 -0.84 -6.45 0.57
N CYS A 28 -1.09 -7.01 1.76
CA CYS A 28 -2.45 -7.15 2.29
C CYS A 28 -3.15 -5.79 2.48
N LEU A 29 -2.44 -4.76 2.95
CA LEU A 29 -2.98 -3.41 3.07
C LEU A 29 -3.39 -2.83 1.71
N GLY A 30 -2.60 -3.07 0.65
CA GLY A 30 -2.95 -2.64 -0.70
C GLY A 30 -4.21 -3.31 -1.26
N GLU A 31 -4.39 -4.62 -1.03
CA GLU A 31 -5.52 -5.39 -1.57
C GLU A 31 -6.80 -5.27 -0.74
N TYR A 32 -6.64 -5.19 0.58
CA TYR A 32 -7.72 -5.38 1.55
C TYR A 32 -7.86 -4.23 2.55
N GLY A 33 -7.11 -3.13 2.37
CA GLY A 33 -7.15 -1.97 3.25
C GLY A 33 -8.52 -1.31 3.38
N GLN A 34 -9.42 -1.53 2.43
CA GLN A 34 -10.84 -1.13 2.56
C GLN A 34 -11.48 -1.67 3.84
N PHE A 35 -11.18 -2.90 4.25
CA PHE A 35 -11.75 -3.47 5.48
C PHE A 35 -11.25 -2.76 6.75
N LEU A 36 -10.04 -2.19 6.68
CA LEU A 36 -9.47 -1.40 7.76
C LEU A 36 -10.16 -0.04 7.87
N LEU A 37 -10.43 0.61 6.72
CA LEU A 37 -11.08 1.91 6.62
C LEU A 37 -12.59 1.85 6.91
N ASP A 38 -13.24 0.75 6.55
CA ASP A 38 -14.67 0.52 6.80
C ASP A 38 -14.97 0.29 8.29
N GLY A 39 -13.95 0.03 9.13
CA GLY A 39 -14.08 -0.16 10.58
C GLY A 39 -14.86 -1.42 11.00
N ASN A 40 -15.24 -2.27 10.05
CA ASN A 40 -16.06 -3.46 10.31
C ASN A 40 -15.18 -4.66 10.68
N CYS A 41 -14.88 -4.79 11.97
CA CYS A 41 -14.30 -6.01 12.54
C CYS A 41 -14.96 -6.33 13.89
N ASP A 42 -15.82 -7.35 13.92
CA ASP A 42 -16.51 -7.79 15.15
C ASP A 42 -15.56 -8.46 16.17
N GLU A 43 -14.35 -8.86 15.74
CA GLU A 43 -13.40 -9.68 16.51
C GLU A 43 -12.22 -8.89 17.08
N VAL A 44 -12.08 -7.61 16.74
CA VAL A 44 -11.00 -6.72 17.22
C VAL A 44 -11.64 -5.50 17.85
N GLU A 45 -11.07 -4.97 18.95
CA GLU A 45 -11.54 -3.69 19.49
C GLU A 45 -11.58 -2.64 18.36
N PRO A 46 -12.63 -1.81 18.29
CA PRO A 46 -12.80 -0.84 17.22
C PRO A 46 -11.74 0.25 17.34
N GLN A 47 -10.54 -0.03 16.82
CA GLN A 47 -9.57 0.99 16.49
C GLN A 47 -10.00 1.57 15.15
N GLN A 48 -10.58 2.75 15.20
CA GLN A 48 -10.85 3.53 13.99
C GLN A 48 -9.50 3.88 13.37
N VAL A 49 -9.26 3.37 12.16
CA VAL A 49 -8.05 3.64 11.39
C VAL A 49 -8.49 4.39 10.15
N ASP A 50 -8.04 5.64 10.03
CA ASP A 50 -8.38 6.48 8.89
C ASP A 50 -7.34 6.35 7.78
N ALA A 51 -7.64 6.87 6.59
CA ALA A 51 -6.74 6.81 5.44
C ALA A 51 -5.37 7.43 5.75
N GLU A 52 -5.35 8.51 6.51
CA GLU A 52 -4.14 9.23 6.92
C GLU A 52 -3.18 8.35 7.74
N ASP A 53 -3.72 7.49 8.61
CA ASP A 53 -2.92 6.58 9.43
C ASP A 53 -2.23 5.51 8.55
N VAL A 54 -2.99 4.94 7.61
CA VAL A 54 -2.47 3.92 6.68
C VAL A 54 -1.39 4.52 5.78
N LEU A 55 -1.63 5.72 5.24
CA LEU A 55 -0.67 6.41 4.39
C LEU A 55 0.60 6.78 5.16
N SER A 56 0.48 7.20 6.42
CA SER A 56 1.63 7.49 7.29
C SER A 56 2.44 6.24 7.62
N LEU A 57 1.79 5.11 7.83
CA LEU A 57 2.47 3.81 8.02
C LEU A 57 3.27 3.42 6.77
N LEU A 58 2.67 3.54 5.58
CA LEU A 58 3.33 3.22 4.31
C LEU A 58 4.48 4.19 3.99
N GLU A 59 4.32 5.47 4.29
CA GLU A 59 5.39 6.47 4.18
C GLU A 59 6.56 6.13 5.11
N ARG A 60 6.30 5.73 6.35
CA ARG A 60 7.32 5.26 7.30
C ARG A 60 8.10 4.06 6.76
N ILE A 61 7.42 3.11 6.12
CA ILE A 61 8.07 1.95 5.47
C ILE A 61 8.94 2.41 4.30
N LEU A 62 8.47 3.34 3.47
CA LEU A 62 9.24 3.87 2.35
C LEU A 62 10.52 4.59 2.82
N GLN A 63 10.41 5.48 3.81
CA GLN A 63 11.51 6.33 4.26
C GLN A 63 12.52 5.61 5.19
N SER A 64 12.14 4.50 5.80
CA SER A 64 13.00 3.77 6.72
C SER A 64 14.24 3.19 6.03
N HIS A 65 15.41 3.37 6.64
CA HIS A 65 16.66 2.75 6.20
C HIS A 65 16.68 1.23 6.41
N LEU A 66 15.82 0.70 7.29
CA LEU A 66 15.69 -0.74 7.52
C LEU A 66 14.97 -1.45 6.37
N SER A 67 14.21 -0.72 5.55
CA SER A 67 13.43 -1.28 4.46
C SER A 67 14.31 -1.70 3.29
N LEU A 68 14.16 -2.95 2.88
CA LEU A 68 14.77 -3.46 1.64
C LEU A 68 14.11 -2.81 0.41
N PRO A 69 14.81 -2.72 -0.73
CA PRO A 69 14.21 -2.22 -1.97
C PRO A 69 12.93 -2.98 -2.35
N SER A 70 12.91 -4.30 -2.22
CA SER A 70 11.70 -5.11 -2.46
C SER A 70 10.53 -4.72 -1.55
N THR A 71 10.79 -4.46 -0.26
CA THR A 71 9.78 -3.99 0.70
C THR A 71 9.23 -2.62 0.32
N ARG A 72 10.09 -1.68 -0.10
CA ARG A 72 9.65 -0.37 -0.61
C ARG A 72 8.80 -0.53 -1.88
N ALA A 73 9.14 -1.49 -2.72
CA ALA A 73 8.39 -1.79 -3.93
C ALA A 73 6.95 -2.23 -3.60
N TYR A 74 6.77 -3.11 -2.61
CA TYR A 74 5.46 -3.46 -2.08
C TYR A 74 4.70 -2.22 -1.59
N ALA A 75 5.35 -1.32 -0.86
CA ALA A 75 4.71 -0.11 -0.34
C ALA A 75 4.26 0.85 -1.44
N LEU A 76 5.08 1.06 -2.48
CA LEU A 76 4.67 1.85 -3.65
C LEU A 76 3.43 1.26 -4.32
N THR A 77 3.38 -0.06 -4.51
CA THR A 77 2.21 -0.72 -5.11
C THR A 77 0.98 -0.65 -4.21
N ALA A 78 1.15 -0.79 -2.89
CA ALA A 78 0.06 -0.66 -1.93
C ALA A 78 -0.55 0.75 -1.95
N LEU A 79 0.28 1.80 -2.00
CA LEU A 79 -0.19 3.19 -2.15
C LEU A 79 -1.02 3.37 -3.43
N MET A 80 -0.57 2.81 -4.55
CA MET A 80 -1.33 2.87 -5.80
C MET A 80 -2.70 2.22 -5.69
N LYS A 81 -2.76 1.00 -5.12
CA LYS A 81 -4.01 0.27 -4.97
C LYS A 81 -4.98 0.98 -4.03
N LEU A 82 -4.50 1.50 -2.91
CA LEU A 82 -5.31 2.29 -1.97
C LEU A 82 -5.87 3.54 -2.64
N GLY A 83 -5.04 4.26 -3.41
CA GLY A 83 -5.46 5.47 -4.08
C GLY A 83 -6.67 5.32 -5.00
N THR A 84 -7.01 4.10 -5.46
CA THR A 84 -8.22 3.87 -6.28
C THR A 84 -9.53 4.02 -5.51
N ARG A 85 -9.47 4.03 -4.18
CA ARG A 85 -10.62 4.02 -3.27
C ARG A 85 -10.66 5.21 -2.30
N LEU A 86 -9.58 6.01 -2.26
CA LEU A 86 -9.45 7.15 -1.35
C LEU A 86 -9.90 8.46 -2.00
N GLN A 87 -10.05 9.51 -1.18
CA GLN A 87 -10.47 10.83 -1.63
C GLN A 87 -9.34 11.59 -2.35
N ASP A 88 -9.69 12.67 -3.06
CA ASP A 88 -8.71 13.45 -3.85
C ASP A 88 -7.53 13.99 -3.03
N ALA A 89 -7.77 14.38 -1.77
CA ALA A 89 -6.72 14.83 -0.87
C ALA A 89 -5.66 13.75 -0.62
N ASP A 90 -6.10 12.52 -0.33
CA ASP A 90 -5.25 11.35 -0.11
C ASP A 90 -4.49 10.96 -1.38
N ILE A 91 -5.16 11.03 -2.54
CA ILE A 91 -4.57 10.76 -3.86
C ILE A 91 -3.42 11.73 -4.14
N ASN A 92 -3.58 13.02 -3.81
CA ASN A 92 -2.52 14.01 -3.98
C ASN A 92 -1.31 13.70 -3.08
N ARG A 93 -1.53 13.24 -1.85
CA ARG A 93 -0.44 12.77 -0.97
C ARG A 93 0.28 11.56 -1.56
N ILE A 94 -0.47 10.55 -2.03
CA ILE A 94 0.11 9.38 -2.71
C ILE A 94 0.97 9.80 -3.91
N ARG A 95 0.49 10.73 -4.74
CA ARG A 95 1.24 11.22 -5.90
C ARG A 95 2.55 11.87 -5.49
N SER A 96 2.55 12.66 -4.42
CA SER A 96 3.77 13.27 -3.85
C SER A 96 4.77 12.20 -3.39
N LEU A 97 4.31 11.19 -2.64
CA LEU A 97 5.15 10.08 -2.18
C LEU A 97 5.77 9.30 -3.34
N VAL A 98 4.96 8.95 -4.35
CA VAL A 98 5.43 8.23 -5.55
C VAL A 98 6.43 9.09 -6.34
N SER A 99 6.20 10.41 -6.44
CA SER A 99 7.07 11.30 -7.22
C SER A 99 8.50 11.36 -6.68
N ILE A 100 8.71 11.19 -5.37
CA ILE A 100 10.05 11.16 -4.76
C ILE A 100 10.88 10.01 -5.34
N TYR A 101 10.24 8.89 -5.66
CA TYR A 101 10.92 7.70 -6.17
C TYR A 101 11.19 7.73 -7.69
N CYS A 102 10.70 8.74 -8.43
CA CYS A 102 10.95 8.86 -9.87
C CYS A 102 12.44 9.09 -10.24
N SER A 103 13.26 9.48 -9.27
CA SER A 103 14.71 9.62 -9.39
C SER A 103 15.46 8.72 -8.41
N CYS A 104 14.87 7.58 -8.03
CA CYS A 104 15.53 6.60 -7.16
C CYS A 104 16.74 5.99 -7.87
N HIS A 105 17.79 5.65 -7.11
CA HIS A 105 18.95 4.92 -7.64
C HIS A 105 18.65 3.45 -7.91
N ASP A 106 17.64 2.89 -7.22
CA ASP A 106 17.15 1.55 -7.49
C ASP A 106 16.25 1.56 -8.72
N VAL A 107 16.65 0.85 -9.77
CA VAL A 107 16.02 0.88 -11.10
C VAL A 107 14.57 0.38 -11.03
N GLU A 108 14.29 -0.65 -10.23
CA GLU A 108 12.96 -1.23 -10.11
C GLU A 108 12.00 -0.25 -9.41
N LEU A 109 12.46 0.38 -8.32
CA LEU A 109 11.68 1.42 -7.65
C LEU A 109 11.46 2.64 -8.55
N GLN A 110 12.48 3.03 -9.31
CA GLN A 110 12.39 4.16 -10.24
C GLN A 110 11.38 3.89 -11.35
N GLN A 111 11.51 2.75 -12.03
CA GLN A 111 10.62 2.36 -13.12
C GLN A 111 9.16 2.35 -12.63
N ARG A 112 8.91 1.68 -11.51
CA ARG A 112 7.58 1.61 -10.89
C ARG A 112 7.01 2.99 -10.59
N ALA A 113 7.81 3.87 -9.98
CA ALA A 113 7.39 5.22 -9.66
C ALA A 113 7.04 6.06 -10.92
N VAL A 114 7.84 5.94 -11.98
CA VAL A 114 7.61 6.65 -13.26
C VAL A 114 6.34 6.15 -13.95
N GLU A 115 6.13 4.83 -13.99
CA GLU A 115 4.92 4.22 -14.55
C GLU A 115 3.68 4.66 -13.78
N TYR A 116 3.74 4.61 -12.45
CA TYR A 116 2.65 5.04 -11.57
C TYR A 116 2.33 6.53 -11.69
N ASN A 117 3.34 7.39 -11.80
CA ASN A 117 3.14 8.83 -12.04
C ASN A 117 2.52 9.08 -13.42
N THR A 118 2.88 8.28 -14.43
CA THR A 118 2.27 8.34 -15.76
C THR A 118 0.80 7.90 -15.71
N LEU A 119 0.48 6.84 -14.97
CA LEU A 119 -0.88 6.38 -14.75
C LEU A 119 -1.74 7.49 -14.11
N PHE A 120 -1.26 8.16 -13.06
CA PHE A 120 -1.95 9.28 -12.42
C PHE A 120 -2.18 10.49 -13.34
N ARG A 121 -1.26 10.77 -14.26
CA ARG A 121 -1.31 12.01 -15.07
C ARG A 121 -2.06 11.83 -16.39
N LYS A 122 -1.82 10.71 -17.09
CA LYS A 122 -2.30 10.51 -18.47
C LYS A 122 -3.46 9.52 -18.55
N TYR A 123 -3.53 8.58 -17.61
CA TYR A 123 -4.42 7.42 -17.71
C TYR A 123 -5.22 7.19 -16.43
N ASP A 124 -5.57 8.26 -15.70
CA ASP A 124 -6.24 8.14 -14.39
C ASP A 124 -7.57 7.37 -14.49
N HIS A 125 -8.29 7.54 -15.60
CA HIS A 125 -9.51 6.80 -15.92
C HIS A 125 -9.31 5.27 -16.03
N LEU A 126 -8.09 4.78 -16.28
CA LEU A 126 -7.77 3.34 -16.34
C LEU A 126 -7.30 2.79 -14.99
N ARG A 127 -6.99 3.66 -14.02
CA ARG A 127 -6.33 3.28 -12.77
C ARG A 127 -7.15 2.28 -11.96
N ALA A 128 -8.47 2.46 -11.89
CA ALA A 128 -9.36 1.55 -11.18
C ALA A 128 -9.35 0.14 -11.78
N SER A 129 -9.48 0.02 -13.11
CA SER A 129 -9.50 -1.28 -13.81
C SER A 129 -8.16 -2.00 -13.78
N ILE A 130 -7.04 -1.27 -13.91
CA ILE A 130 -5.70 -1.87 -13.90
C ILE A 130 -5.32 -2.36 -12.49
N LEU A 131 -5.80 -1.69 -11.44
CA LEU A 131 -5.46 -1.98 -10.05
C LEU A 131 -6.55 -2.77 -9.31
N GLU A 132 -7.36 -3.52 -10.05
CA GLU A 132 -8.32 -4.47 -9.47
C GLU A 132 -7.61 -5.54 -8.62
N LYS A 133 -8.42 -6.25 -7.81
CA LYS A 133 -7.91 -7.30 -6.94
C LYS A 133 -7.30 -8.41 -7.77
N MET A 134 -6.13 -8.90 -7.34
CA MET A 134 -5.47 -9.99 -8.03
C MET A 134 -6.31 -11.27 -7.97
N PRO A 135 -6.40 -12.04 -9.06
CA PRO A 135 -7.10 -13.32 -9.05
C PRO A 135 -6.42 -14.31 -8.10
N VAL A 136 -7.21 -15.21 -7.52
CA VAL A 136 -6.71 -16.25 -6.62
C VAL A 136 -5.93 -17.28 -7.43
N VAL A 137 -4.75 -17.65 -6.95
CA VAL A 137 -3.93 -18.69 -7.58
C VAL A 137 -4.67 -20.03 -7.53
N GLU A 138 -4.82 -20.68 -8.68
CA GLU A 138 -5.41 -22.02 -8.76
C GLU A 138 -4.50 -23.05 -8.08
N LYS A 139 -5.09 -23.99 -7.35
CA LYS A 139 -4.33 -25.11 -6.80
C LYS A 139 -3.89 -25.99 -7.96
N ILE A 140 -2.59 -25.99 -8.25
CA ILE A 140 -1.98 -27.01 -9.10
C ILE A 140 -2.09 -28.32 -8.31
N GLY A 141 -3.02 -29.18 -8.74
CA GLY A 141 -3.24 -30.51 -8.15
C GLY A 141 -2.16 -31.51 -8.50
#